data_AF-A0A0K6HCK0-F1
#
_entry.id   AF-A0A0K6HCK0-F1
#
_cell.length_a   1.000
_cell.length_b   1.000
_cell.length_c   1.000
_cell.angle_alpha   90.00
_cell.angle_beta   90.00
_cell.angle_gamma   90.00
#
_symmetry.space_group_name_H-M   'P 1'
#
loop_
_entity.id
_entity.type
_entity.pdbx_description
1 polymer ?
#
loop_
_entity_poly.entity_id
_entity_poly.type
_entity_poly.pdbx_seq_one_letter_code
_entity_poly.pdbx_strand_id
1 'polypeptide(L)'
;MSVRFVFSLCVVFILSSCAVSSDTETPICFASESEARKVGRKIYDKGFNHRVSYWVTGNSEKTIVGLGLKWGGFSPTDFCPQDQFPVLVLYDQPKDSPYDKQVVLKWANFVFRQMHNDMKTSG
;
A
#
# COMPACT_ATOMS: atom_id res chain seq x y z
N MET A 1 -33.09 -17.72 -44.32
CA MET A 1 -32.15 -16.84 -43.59
C MET A 1 -32.70 -16.58 -42.20
N SER A 2 -32.23 -17.32 -41.19
CA SER A 2 -32.47 -16.99 -39.78
C SER A 2 -31.16 -17.09 -39.01
N VAL A 3 -30.16 -16.34 -39.50
CA VAL A 3 -28.87 -16.12 -38.84
C VAL A 3 -29.07 -15.03 -37.77
N ARG A 4 -29.93 -15.26 -36.77
CA ARG A 4 -30.20 -14.24 -35.74
C ARG A 4 -30.29 -14.76 -34.30
N PHE A 5 -30.17 -16.07 -34.07
CA PHE A 5 -30.32 -16.64 -32.73
C PHE A 5 -29.04 -17.22 -32.10
N VAL A 6 -27.90 -17.15 -32.77
CA VAL A 6 -26.63 -17.70 -32.24
C VAL A 6 -25.77 -16.64 -31.54
N PHE A 7 -26.00 -15.35 -31.80
CA PHE A 7 -25.10 -14.28 -31.32
C PHE A 7 -25.31 -13.89 -29.85
N SER A 8 -26.40 -14.32 -29.19
CA SER A 8 -26.74 -13.85 -27.84
C SER A 8 -26.23 -14.76 -26.71
N LEU A 9 -25.70 -15.96 -27.02
CA LEU A 9 -25.26 -16.92 -26.00
C LEU A 9 -23.74 -16.96 -25.77
N CYS A 10 -22.95 -16.28 -26.59
CA CYS A 10 -21.48 -16.23 -26.42
C CYS A 10 -20.99 -15.10 -25.51
N VAL A 11 -21.84 -14.14 -25.12
CA VAL A 11 -21.40 -12.95 -24.35
C VAL A 11 -21.32 -13.23 -22.84
N VAL A 12 -21.94 -14.29 -22.35
CA VAL A 12 -21.99 -14.59 -20.91
C VAL A 12 -20.71 -15.29 -20.38
N PHE A 13 -19.88 -15.85 -21.26
CA PHE A 13 -18.69 -16.61 -20.85
C PHE A 13 -17.39 -15.79 -20.73
N ILE A 14 -17.42 -14.47 -20.98
CA ILE A 14 -16.17 -13.67 -21.07
C ILE A 14 -15.84 -12.91 -19.76
N LEU A 15 -16.62 -13.07 -18.68
CA LEU A 15 -16.44 -12.25 -17.45
C LEU A 15 -15.93 -12.99 -16.19
N SER A 16 -15.62 -14.28 -16.22
CA SER A 16 -15.26 -15.00 -14.98
C SER A 16 -13.75 -15.20 -14.71
N SER A 17 -12.88 -14.34 -15.24
CA SER A 17 -11.45 -14.38 -14.88
C SER A 17 -10.89 -13.00 -14.56
N CYS A 18 -11.52 -12.29 -13.63
CA CYS A 18 -10.74 -11.46 -12.72
C CYS A 18 -10.18 -12.39 -11.65
N ALA A 19 -9.08 -13.07 -11.97
CA ALA A 19 -8.29 -13.76 -10.96
C ALA A 19 -7.82 -12.69 -9.96
N VAL A 20 -8.26 -12.81 -8.70
CA VAL A 20 -7.69 -12.08 -7.58
C VAL A 20 -6.21 -12.43 -7.56
N SER A 21 -5.35 -11.51 -8.01
CA SER A 21 -3.94 -11.54 -7.67
C SER A 21 -3.87 -11.42 -6.16
N SER A 22 -3.23 -12.38 -5.49
CA SER A 22 -2.89 -12.20 -4.08
C SER A 22 -1.89 -11.04 -4.03
N ASP A 23 -2.38 -9.84 -3.76
CA ASP A 23 -1.56 -8.63 -3.59
C ASP A 23 -0.72 -8.78 -2.32
N THR A 24 0.32 -9.61 -2.40
CA THR A 24 1.47 -9.48 -1.53
C THR A 24 2.19 -8.24 -2.00
N GLU A 25 1.81 -7.11 -1.42
CA GLU A 25 2.36 -5.81 -1.74
C GLU A 25 3.88 -5.81 -1.49
N THR A 26 4.65 -5.83 -2.58
CA THR A 26 6.11 -5.88 -2.52
C THR A 26 6.67 -4.61 -1.87
N PRO A 27 7.50 -4.69 -0.83
CA PRO A 27 8.05 -3.49 -0.18
C PRO A 27 8.91 -2.69 -1.17
N ILE A 28 8.96 -1.37 -1.00
CA ILE A 28 9.87 -0.52 -1.77
C ILE A 28 11.25 -0.61 -1.14
N CYS A 29 12.22 -1.05 -1.93
CA CYS A 29 13.59 -1.28 -1.53
C CYS A 29 14.52 -0.15 -2.00
N PHE A 30 15.50 0.19 -1.16
CA PHE A 30 16.47 1.27 -1.38
C PHE A 30 17.91 0.72 -1.30
N ALA A 31 18.88 1.45 -1.85
CA ALA A 31 20.27 1.00 -1.94
C ALA A 31 21.01 1.04 -0.58
N SER A 32 20.46 1.76 0.40
CA SER A 32 21.03 1.83 1.76
C SER A 32 19.96 2.12 2.82
N GLU A 33 20.23 1.76 4.07
CA GLU A 33 19.38 2.12 5.21
C GLU A 33 19.23 3.64 5.34
N SER A 34 20.31 4.39 5.07
CA SER A 34 20.31 5.86 5.10
C SER A 34 19.34 6.45 4.07
N GLU A 35 19.30 5.88 2.86
CA GLU A 35 18.36 6.27 1.83
C GLU A 35 16.91 5.90 2.21
N ALA A 36 16.69 4.67 2.68
CA ALA A 36 15.38 4.22 3.18
C ALA A 36 14.86 5.15 4.29
N ARG A 37 15.72 5.51 5.25
CA ARG A 37 15.43 6.46 6.32
C ARG A 37 15.09 7.84 5.79
N LYS A 38 15.88 8.36 4.85
CA LYS A 38 15.66 9.68 4.24
C LYS A 38 14.29 9.74 3.55
N VAL A 39 13.97 8.72 2.75
CA VAL A 39 12.70 8.64 2.02
C VAL A 39 11.52 8.42 2.97
N GLY A 40 11.62 7.45 3.87
CA GLY A 40 10.60 7.15 4.87
C GLY A 40 10.26 8.36 5.74
N ARG A 41 11.28 9.06 6.26
CA ARG A 41 11.09 10.30 7.03
C ARG A 41 10.45 11.40 6.19
N LYS A 42 10.91 11.63 4.96
CA LYS A 42 10.33 12.65 4.07
C LYS A 42 8.87 12.37 3.76
N ILE A 43 8.49 11.11 3.54
CA ILE A 43 7.09 10.71 3.32
C ILE A 43 6.26 10.93 4.60
N TYR A 44 6.78 10.52 5.74
CA TYR A 44 6.13 10.71 7.04
C TYR A 44 5.84 12.19 7.31
N ASP A 45 6.88 13.04 7.19
CA ASP A 45 6.82 14.49 7.42
C ASP A 45 5.91 15.20 6.40
N LYS A 46 5.69 14.62 5.22
CA LYS A 46 4.72 15.10 4.20
C LYS A 46 3.26 14.74 4.50
N GLY A 47 2.96 14.25 5.70
CA GLY A 47 1.61 13.98 6.16
C GLY A 47 1.08 12.60 5.78
N PHE A 48 1.95 11.58 5.79
CA PHE A 48 1.57 10.19 5.54
C PHE A 48 0.33 9.77 6.35
N ASN A 49 0.36 9.96 7.67
CA ASN A 49 -0.74 9.57 8.56
C ASN A 49 -2.06 10.30 8.24
N HIS A 50 -2.01 11.59 7.87
CA HIS A 50 -3.20 12.35 7.48
C HIS A 50 -3.85 11.78 6.21
N ARG A 51 -3.03 11.45 5.20
CA ARG A 51 -3.52 10.85 3.96
C ARG A 51 -4.11 9.47 4.20
N VAL A 52 -3.46 8.63 5.02
CA VAL A 52 -4.03 7.31 5.39
C VAL A 52 -5.33 7.48 6.16
N SER A 53 -5.39 8.41 7.12
CA SER A 53 -6.62 8.67 7.88
C SER A 53 -7.79 9.10 6.99
N TYR A 54 -7.54 9.92 5.97
CA TYR A 54 -8.56 10.28 4.99
C TYR A 54 -9.14 9.03 4.29
N TRP A 55 -8.28 8.11 3.84
CA TRP A 55 -8.73 6.89 3.17
C TRP A 55 -9.46 5.90 4.08
N VAL A 56 -9.05 5.79 5.35
CA VAL A 56 -9.65 4.85 6.30
C VAL A 56 -10.93 5.41 6.93
N THR A 57 -10.97 6.72 7.21
CA THR A 57 -12.02 7.32 8.05
C THR A 57 -12.85 8.39 7.34
N GLY A 58 -12.43 8.85 6.16
CA GLY A 58 -13.00 10.01 5.48
C GLY A 58 -12.59 11.36 6.10
N ASN A 59 -11.71 11.39 7.10
CA ASN A 59 -11.29 12.60 7.81
C ASN A 59 -9.76 12.60 8.06
N SER A 60 -9.05 13.57 7.48
CA SER A 60 -7.59 13.71 7.60
C SER A 60 -7.11 14.13 9.00
N GLU A 61 -7.98 14.71 9.81
CA GLU A 61 -7.67 15.21 11.15
C GLU A 61 -7.78 14.12 12.22
N LYS A 62 -8.42 12.99 11.89
CA LYS A 62 -8.40 11.82 12.76
C LYS A 62 -7.01 11.19 12.74
N THR A 63 -6.55 10.75 13.90
CA THR A 63 -5.28 10.05 14.02
C THR A 63 -5.55 8.54 14.10
N ILE A 64 -4.91 7.76 13.24
CA ILE A 64 -4.84 6.32 13.39
C ILE A 64 -3.66 6.01 14.32
N VAL A 65 -3.95 5.80 15.60
CA VAL A 65 -2.94 5.53 16.63
C VAL A 65 -2.22 4.22 16.33
N GLY A 66 -0.88 4.21 16.40
CA GLY A 66 -0.05 3.03 16.13
C GLY A 66 0.32 2.85 14.66
N LEU A 67 -0.13 3.74 13.76
CA LEU A 67 0.30 3.76 12.36
C LEU A 67 1.65 4.51 12.21
N GLY A 68 2.58 3.91 11.47
CA GLY A 68 3.86 4.54 11.18
C GLY A 68 4.68 3.85 10.09
N LEU A 69 5.94 4.30 9.97
CA LEU A 69 6.93 3.75 9.04
C LEU A 69 8.17 3.30 9.82
N LYS A 70 8.79 2.19 9.40
CA LYS A 70 10.05 1.66 9.98
C LYS A 70 11.03 1.31 8.87
N TRP A 71 12.30 1.64 9.06
CA TRP A 71 13.38 1.45 8.08
C TRP A 71 14.63 0.80 8.67
N GLY A 72 14.63 0.45 9.96
CA GLY A 72 15.74 -0.23 10.62
C GLY A 72 15.28 -0.98 11.87
N GLY A 73 16.14 -1.80 12.47
CA GLY A 73 15.81 -2.66 13.61
C GLY A 73 15.00 -3.90 13.23
N PHE A 74 15.26 -4.46 12.04
CA PHE A 74 14.79 -5.74 11.51
C PHE A 74 15.81 -6.23 10.46
N SER A 75 15.74 -7.51 10.04
CA SER A 75 16.61 -8.04 8.98
C SER A 75 16.08 -7.59 7.60
N PRO A 76 16.84 -6.80 6.80
CA PRO A 76 16.34 -6.32 5.50
C PRO A 76 16.06 -7.43 4.49
N THR A 77 16.79 -8.54 4.58
CA THR A 77 16.70 -9.69 3.65
C THR A 77 15.37 -10.43 3.72
N ASP A 78 14.58 -10.22 4.77
CA ASP A 78 13.25 -10.81 4.91
C ASP A 78 12.22 -10.15 3.98
N PHE A 79 12.57 -8.99 3.42
CA PHE A 79 11.67 -8.11 2.68
C PHE A 79 12.23 -7.69 1.32
N CYS A 80 13.53 -7.49 1.23
CA CYS A 80 14.21 -7.03 0.02
C CYS A 80 15.30 -8.03 -0.41
N PRO A 81 15.71 -7.99 -1.70
CA PRO A 81 16.92 -8.67 -2.14
C PRO A 81 18.14 -8.26 -1.31
N GLN A 82 19.21 -9.06 -1.42
CA GLN A 82 20.46 -8.80 -0.71
C GLN A 82 20.98 -7.37 -0.97
N ASP A 83 21.56 -6.77 0.07
CA ASP A 83 22.11 -5.41 0.08
C ASP A 83 21.10 -4.28 -0.23
N GLN A 84 19.80 -4.56 -0.11
CA GLN A 84 18.74 -3.55 -0.20
C GLN A 84 17.96 -3.42 1.11
N PHE A 85 17.38 -2.24 1.30
CA PHE A 85 16.77 -1.84 2.57
C PHE A 85 15.33 -1.37 2.33
N PRO A 86 14.31 -1.97 2.97
CA PRO A 86 12.92 -1.53 2.80
C PRO A 86 12.57 -0.34 3.70
N VAL A 87 11.51 0.35 3.31
CA VAL A 87 10.66 1.08 4.28
C VAL A 87 9.38 0.27 4.47
N LEU A 88 9.12 -0.13 5.70
CA LEU A 88 7.96 -0.92 6.09
C LEU A 88 6.87 -0.03 6.65
N VAL A 89 5.64 -0.25 6.20
CA VAL A 89 4.43 0.27 6.84
C VAL A 89 4.13 -0.58 8.06
N LEU A 90 3.90 0.08 9.20
CA LEU A 90 3.56 -0.58 10.45
C LEU A 90 2.21 -0.11 10.96
N TYR A 91 1.46 -1.06 11.50
CA TYR A 91 0.28 -0.75 12.28
C TYR A 91 0.27 -1.61 13.55
N ASP A 92 0.73 -1.01 14.64
CA ASP A 92 0.61 -1.56 15.99
C ASP A 92 -0.77 -1.24 16.55
N GLN A 93 -1.75 -2.02 16.11
CA GLN A 93 -3.17 -1.77 16.36
C GLN A 93 -3.48 -1.80 17.87
N PRO A 94 -3.99 -0.69 18.45
CA PRO A 94 -4.49 -0.68 19.82
C PRO A 94 -5.62 -1.69 20.03
N LYS A 95 -5.73 -2.26 21.23
CA LYS A 95 -6.77 -3.27 21.56
C LYS A 95 -8.20 -2.77 21.33
N ASP A 96 -8.42 -1.48 21.52
CA ASP A 96 -9.68 -0.76 21.40
C ASP A 96 -9.83 -0.01 20.07
N SER A 97 -8.93 -0.26 19.11
CA SER A 97 -9.00 0.35 17.78
C SER A 97 -10.32 0.00 17.10
N PRO A 98 -11.11 1.00 16.64
CA PRO A 98 -12.31 0.75 15.85
C PRO A 98 -12.00 0.35 14.40
N TYR A 99 -10.73 0.43 13.98
CA TYR A 99 -10.31 0.18 12.61
C TYR A 99 -9.80 -1.25 12.42
N ASP A 100 -10.22 -1.89 11.33
CA ASP A 100 -9.69 -3.18 10.89
C ASP A 100 -8.22 -3.08 10.46
N LYS A 101 -7.40 -4.02 10.93
CA LYS A 101 -5.95 -4.02 10.69
C LYS A 101 -5.60 -4.15 9.22
N GLN A 102 -6.29 -5.01 8.48
CA GLN A 102 -6.00 -5.26 7.07
C GLN A 102 -6.39 -4.05 6.23
N VAL A 103 -7.53 -3.41 6.54
CA VAL A 103 -7.96 -2.18 5.88
C VAL A 103 -6.95 -1.04 6.09
N VAL A 104 -6.48 -0.84 7.33
CA VAL A 104 -5.46 0.19 7.62
C VAL A 104 -4.17 -0.08 6.87
N LEU A 105 -3.64 -1.30 6.92
CA LEU A 105 -2.39 -1.66 6.25
C LEU A 105 -2.50 -1.53 4.73
N LYS A 106 -3.62 -1.95 4.13
CA LYS A 106 -3.88 -1.81 2.69
C LYS A 106 -3.80 -0.34 2.25
N TRP A 107 -4.53 0.55 2.93
CA TRP A 107 -4.51 1.96 2.58
C TRP A 107 -3.17 2.62 2.89
N ALA A 108 -2.52 2.20 3.98
CA ALA A 108 -1.23 2.73 4.36
C ALA A 108 -0.13 2.40 3.34
N ASN A 109 -0.07 1.17 2.83
CA ASN A 109 0.86 0.81 1.76
C ASN A 109 0.53 1.50 0.43
N PHE A 110 -0.76 1.58 0.07
CA PHE A 110 -1.19 2.33 -1.12
C PHE A 110 -0.72 3.79 -1.07
N VAL A 111 -0.99 4.49 0.04
CA VAL A 111 -0.57 5.88 0.24
C VAL A 111 0.95 6.01 0.24
N PHE A 112 1.66 5.09 0.89
CA PHE A 112 3.12 5.10 0.90
C PHE A 112 3.70 5.04 -0.52
N ARG A 113 3.23 4.10 -1.35
CA ARG A 113 3.63 3.99 -2.76
C ARG A 113 3.28 5.23 -3.57
N GLN A 114 2.05 5.73 -3.40
CA GLN A 114 1.60 6.94 -4.09
C GLN A 114 2.52 8.12 -3.77
N MET A 115 2.76 8.38 -2.47
CA MET A 115 3.64 9.47 -2.04
C MET A 115 5.09 9.30 -2.51
N HIS A 116 5.59 8.07 -2.55
CA HIS A 116 6.91 7.77 -3.09
C HIS A 116 6.99 8.05 -4.60
N ASN A 117 5.95 7.68 -5.37
CA ASN A 117 5.89 7.95 -6.81
C ASN A 117 5.78 9.46 -7.10
N ASP A 118 4.96 10.19 -6.34
CA ASP A 118 4.85 11.66 -6.44
C ASP A 118 6.21 12.34 -6.24
N MET A 119 7.07 11.79 -5.37
CA MET A 119 8.42 12.31 -5.15
C MET A 119 9.37 12.08 -6.32
N LYS A 120 9.13 11.07 -7.16
CA LYS A 120 9.93 10.80 -8.36
C LYS A 120 9.55 11.69 -9.54
N THR A 121 8.29 12.12 -9.61
CA THR A 121 7.77 12.95 -10.71
C THR A 121 7.90 14.46 -10.45
N SER A 122 8.14 14.85 -9.20
CA SER A 122 8.28 16.27 -8.78
C SER A 122 9.73 16.77 -8.76
N GLY A 123 10.70 16.00 -9.25
CA GLY A 123 12.12 16.33 -9.30
C GLY A 123 12.66 16.27 -10.71
#